data_AF-A0A821JZ75-F1
#
_entry.id   AF-A0A821JZ75-F1
#
_cell.length_a   1.000
_cell.length_b   1.000
_cell.length_c   1.000
_cell.angle_alpha   90.00
_cell.angle_beta   90.00
_cell.angle_gamma   90.00
#
_symmetry.space_group_name_H-M   'P 1'
#
loop_
_entity.id
_entity.type
_entity.pdbx_description
1 polymer ?
#
loop_
_entity_poly.entity_id
_entity_poly.type
_entity_poly.pdbx_seq_one_letter_code
_entity_poly.pdbx_strand_id
1 'polypeptide(L)'
;KEELSQLHGRGMHLCNKLRSLNRIGRTRIQKARELTAEHRNRLDDQTLEQQNLLYELSHINKEIARCEEFKSKDQQLELVSLEDFYANAPADLTDPKITENDPHRLHLFQLDWELIQREKLHDDCKALQTEISDLKKQIVRRRKRLRSLRPKLKQVVKSTDPVRRYIESQFDDTNNFSQSINNPSIAKLPDPLYVLYSLVLAYQQCDGM
;
A
#
# COMPACT_ATOMS: atom_id res chain seq x y z
N LYS A 1 98.20 20.50 -67.77
CA LYS A 1 97.22 19.41 -68.03
C LYS A 1 97.07 18.49 -66.81
N GLU A 2 98.14 18.11 -66.11
CA GLU A 2 98.08 17.30 -64.89
C GLU A 2 97.34 17.96 -63.72
N GLU A 3 97.57 19.24 -63.43
CA GLU A 3 96.88 19.95 -62.33
C GLU A 3 95.35 19.99 -62.49
N LEU A 4 94.89 20.15 -63.74
CA LEU A 4 93.46 20.18 -64.07
C LEU A 4 92.80 18.80 -63.88
N SER A 5 93.54 17.72 -64.18
CA SER A 5 93.12 16.34 -63.91
C SER A 5 93.07 16.04 -62.40
N GLN A 6 94.05 16.51 -61.63
CA GLN A 6 94.06 16.38 -60.17
C GLN A 6 92.92 17.15 -59.49
N LEU A 7 92.63 18.37 -59.95
CA LEU A 7 91.50 19.17 -59.46
C LEU A 7 90.15 18.50 -59.78
N HIS A 8 90.01 17.93 -60.97
CA HIS A 8 88.83 17.16 -61.37
C HIS A 8 88.65 15.91 -60.48
N GLY A 9 89.72 15.17 -60.20
CA GLY A 9 89.70 14.04 -59.27
C GLY A 9 89.28 14.43 -57.84
N ARG A 10 89.79 15.55 -57.32
CA ARG A 10 89.37 16.12 -56.02
C ARG A 10 87.88 16.53 -56.03
N GLY A 11 87.41 17.16 -57.10
CA GLY A 11 86.00 17.53 -57.27
C GLY A 11 85.08 16.32 -57.28
N MET A 12 85.43 15.26 -58.02
CA MET A 12 84.65 14.02 -58.06
C MET A 12 84.63 13.31 -56.69
N HIS A 13 85.75 13.32 -55.95
CA HIS A 13 85.81 12.81 -54.58
C HIS A 13 84.87 13.57 -53.63
N LEU A 14 84.86 14.91 -53.67
CA LEU A 14 83.95 15.77 -52.90
C LEU A 14 82.47 15.51 -53.24
N CYS A 15 82.13 15.41 -54.52
CA CYS A 15 80.77 15.07 -54.96
C CYS A 15 80.31 13.70 -54.46
N ASN A 16 81.19 12.69 -54.48
CA ASN A 16 80.87 11.37 -53.94
C ASN A 16 80.70 11.40 -52.42
N LYS A 17 81.49 12.21 -51.71
CA LYS A 17 81.35 12.43 -50.26
C LYS A 17 80.03 13.14 -49.93
N LEU A 18 79.62 14.14 -50.71
CA LEU A 18 78.32 14.80 -50.59
C LEU A 18 77.15 13.85 -50.85
N ARG A 19 77.22 13.01 -51.89
CA ARG A 19 76.19 11.98 -52.15
C ARG A 19 76.07 10.99 -50.99
N SER A 20 77.20 10.55 -50.44
CA SER A 20 77.24 9.66 -49.28
C SER A 20 76.61 10.33 -48.04
N LEU A 21 77.00 11.56 -47.72
CA LEU A 21 76.42 12.34 -46.62
C LEU A 21 74.91 12.59 -46.81
N ASN A 22 74.46 12.88 -48.04
CA ASN A 22 73.05 13.06 -48.33
C ASN A 22 72.25 11.76 -48.10
N ARG A 23 72.80 10.61 -48.52
CA ARG A 23 72.19 9.30 -48.25
C ARG A 23 72.08 9.03 -46.74
N ILE A 24 73.15 9.31 -45.98
CA ILE A 24 73.13 9.18 -44.51
C ILE A 24 72.06 10.11 -43.91
N GLY A 25 71.97 11.36 -44.36
CA GLY A 25 70.96 12.33 -43.93
C GLY A 25 69.53 11.84 -44.19
N ARG A 26 69.25 11.36 -45.41
CA ARG A 26 67.95 10.76 -45.76
C ARG A 26 67.60 9.57 -44.86
N THR A 27 68.57 8.70 -44.60
CA THR A 27 68.37 7.52 -43.74
C THR A 27 68.08 7.92 -42.29
N ARG A 28 68.75 8.96 -41.77
CA ARG A 28 68.48 9.51 -40.44
C ARG A 28 67.09 10.12 -40.34
N ILE A 29 66.68 10.91 -41.33
CA ILE A 29 65.33 11.49 -41.39
C ILE A 29 64.27 10.40 -41.43
N GLN A 30 64.48 9.34 -42.22
CA GLN A 30 63.56 8.21 -42.30
C GLN A 30 63.42 7.51 -40.93
N LYS A 31 64.53 7.21 -40.25
CA LYS A 31 64.51 6.62 -38.91
C LYS A 31 63.82 7.51 -37.88
N ALA A 32 64.08 8.82 -37.91
CA ALA A 32 63.43 9.76 -37.01
C ALA A 32 61.90 9.79 -37.23
N ARG A 33 61.46 9.76 -38.51
CA ARG A 33 60.03 9.67 -38.86
C ARG A 33 59.39 8.38 -38.38
N GLU A 34 60.04 7.24 -38.56
CA GLU A 34 59.57 5.93 -38.10
C GLU A 34 59.41 5.91 -36.57
N LEU A 35 60.44 6.36 -35.83
CA LEU A 35 60.36 6.45 -34.37
C LEU A 35 59.24 7.39 -33.91
N THR A 36 59.10 8.54 -34.56
CA THR A 36 58.04 9.51 -34.22
C THR A 36 56.66 8.92 -34.49
N ALA A 37 56.49 8.20 -35.61
CA ALA A 37 55.24 7.52 -35.94
C ALA A 37 54.91 6.40 -34.95
N GLU A 38 55.92 5.63 -34.51
CA GLU A 38 55.74 4.59 -33.51
C GLU A 38 55.29 5.17 -32.16
N HIS A 39 55.94 6.23 -31.68
CA HIS A 39 55.53 6.91 -30.45
C HIS A 39 54.13 7.53 -30.56
N ARG A 40 53.79 8.09 -31.73
CA ARG A 40 52.45 8.63 -31.98
C ARG A 40 51.39 7.52 -31.91
N ASN A 41 51.61 6.40 -32.58
CA ASN A 41 50.66 5.29 -32.56
C ASN A 41 50.46 4.74 -31.13
N ARG A 42 51.54 4.60 -30.35
CA ARG A 42 51.42 4.20 -28.93
C ARG A 42 50.61 5.20 -28.10
N LEU A 43 50.77 6.49 -28.35
CA LEU A 43 49.99 7.53 -27.68
C LEU A 43 48.52 7.47 -28.11
N ASP A 44 48.24 7.23 -29.38
CA ASP A 44 46.88 7.08 -29.89
C ASP A 44 46.18 5.86 -29.25
N ASP A 45 46.88 4.73 -29.13
CA ASP A 45 46.39 3.53 -28.45
C ASP A 45 46.06 3.80 -26.96
N GLN A 46 46.97 4.46 -26.25
CA GLN A 46 46.76 4.85 -24.84
C GLN A 46 45.61 5.86 -24.67
N THR A 47 45.49 6.80 -25.60
CA THR A 47 44.40 7.79 -25.59
C THR A 47 43.06 7.09 -25.79
N LEU A 48 42.99 6.10 -26.68
CA LEU A 48 41.78 5.30 -26.91
C LEU A 48 41.40 4.48 -25.67
N GLU A 49 42.37 3.84 -25.02
CA GLU A 49 42.15 3.13 -23.76
C GLU A 49 41.63 4.07 -22.66
N GLN A 50 42.24 5.26 -22.54
CA GLN A 50 41.77 6.28 -21.59
C GLN A 50 40.31 6.70 -21.87
N GLN A 51 39.94 6.92 -23.14
CA GLN A 51 38.56 7.27 -23.48
C GLN A 51 37.59 6.14 -23.12
N ASN A 52 37.94 4.88 -23.40
CA ASN A 52 37.11 3.73 -23.03
C ASN A 52 36.86 3.69 -21.50
N LEU A 53 37.91 3.86 -20.69
CA LEU A 53 37.78 3.90 -19.24
C LEU A 53 36.92 5.07 -18.75
N LEU A 54 37.04 6.25 -19.38
CA LEU A 54 36.19 7.40 -19.06
C LEU A 54 34.72 7.13 -19.38
N TYR A 55 34.44 6.44 -20.49
CA TYR A 55 33.08 6.02 -20.84
C TYR A 55 32.53 5.01 -19.83
N GLU A 56 33.31 4.00 -19.44
CA GLU A 56 32.92 3.03 -18.42
C GLU A 56 32.63 3.70 -17.09
N LEU A 57 33.49 4.60 -16.63
CA LEU A 57 33.28 5.38 -15.41
C LEU A 57 32.00 6.22 -15.50
N SER A 58 31.76 6.90 -16.63
CA SER A 58 30.53 7.66 -16.84
C SER A 58 29.29 6.78 -16.83
N HIS A 59 29.37 5.58 -17.41
CA HIS A 59 28.29 4.60 -17.41
C HIS A 59 27.96 4.14 -15.99
N ILE A 60 28.98 3.69 -15.24
CA ILE A 60 28.82 3.25 -13.85
C ILE A 60 28.24 4.37 -12.99
N ASN A 61 28.73 5.61 -13.11
CA ASN A 61 28.17 6.73 -12.35
C ASN A 61 26.70 7.00 -12.68
N LYS A 62 26.29 6.84 -13.95
CA LYS A 62 24.87 6.96 -14.33
C LYS A 62 24.03 5.82 -13.75
N GLU A 63 24.59 4.61 -13.67
CA GLU A 63 23.91 3.49 -13.02
C GLU A 63 23.79 3.69 -11.52
N ILE A 64 24.85 4.16 -10.84
CA ILE A 64 24.81 4.52 -9.42
C ILE A 64 23.73 5.58 -9.18
N ALA A 65 23.72 6.67 -9.95
CA ALA A 65 22.70 7.71 -9.81
C ALA A 65 21.28 7.16 -10.02
N ARG A 66 21.09 6.28 -11.01
CA ARG A 66 19.79 5.61 -11.23
C ARG A 66 19.39 4.73 -10.04
N CYS A 67 20.35 4.03 -9.44
CA CYS A 67 20.11 3.21 -8.25
C CYS A 67 19.81 4.07 -7.01
N GLU A 68 20.46 5.21 -6.85
CA GLU A 68 20.19 6.15 -5.75
C GLU A 68 18.84 6.87 -5.91
N GLU A 69 18.41 7.12 -7.15
CA GLU A 69 17.08 7.65 -7.47
C GLU A 69 15.95 6.66 -7.19
N PHE A 70 16.26 5.39 -6.91
CA PHE A 70 15.27 4.40 -6.56
C PHE A 70 14.59 4.77 -5.24
N LYS A 71 13.34 5.24 -5.34
CA LYS A 71 12.46 5.47 -4.21
C LYS A 71 11.43 4.35 -4.18
N SER A 72 11.50 3.54 -3.14
CA SER A 72 10.48 2.54 -2.88
C SER A 72 9.22 3.22 -2.32
N LYS A 73 8.06 2.59 -2.55
CA LYS A 73 6.74 3.16 -2.21
C LYS A 73 6.47 3.20 -0.70
N ASP A 74 7.19 2.39 0.06
CA ASP A 74 7.21 2.34 1.52
C ASP A 74 7.68 3.66 2.16
N GLN A 75 8.61 4.39 1.52
CA GLN A 75 9.12 5.66 2.05
C GLN A 75 8.06 6.77 2.16
N GLN A 76 6.92 6.64 1.46
CA GLN A 76 5.81 7.60 1.53
C GLN A 76 4.76 7.20 2.57
N LEU A 77 4.89 6.05 3.21
CA LEU A 77 3.93 5.58 4.21
C LEU A 77 4.20 6.30 5.53
N GLU A 78 3.16 6.94 6.05
CA GLU A 78 3.16 7.41 7.44
C GLU A 78 3.02 6.19 8.35
N LEU A 79 4.11 5.84 9.02
CA LEU A 79 4.18 4.71 9.93
C LEU A 79 3.80 5.12 11.34
N VAL A 80 3.28 4.15 12.10
CA VAL A 80 3.01 4.28 13.54
C VAL A 80 4.31 4.62 14.29
N SER A 81 4.18 5.45 15.32
CA SER A 81 5.31 5.88 16.15
C SER A 81 6.05 4.68 16.74
N LEU A 82 7.37 4.84 16.97
CA LEU A 82 8.17 3.79 17.61
C LEU A 82 7.64 3.45 19.01
N GLU A 83 7.17 4.44 19.75
CA GLU A 83 6.60 4.26 21.10
C GLU A 83 5.39 3.34 21.07
N ASP A 84 4.46 3.58 20.14
CA ASP A 84 3.25 2.77 19.99
C ASP A 84 3.55 1.37 19.46
N PHE A 85 4.57 1.24 18.60
CA PHE A 85 5.05 -0.05 18.11
C PHE A 85 5.60 -0.90 19.27
N TYR A 86 6.52 -0.36 20.08
CA TYR A 86 7.07 -1.11 21.23
C TYR A 86 6.02 -1.41 22.32
N ALA A 87 4.99 -0.56 22.47
CA ALA A 87 3.95 -0.76 23.47
C ALA A 87 2.90 -1.81 23.07
N ASN A 88 2.52 -1.87 21.78
CA ASN A 88 1.35 -2.63 21.32
C ASN A 88 1.70 -3.80 20.39
N ALA A 89 2.94 -3.89 19.90
CA ALA A 89 3.35 -5.00 19.05
C ALA A 89 3.58 -6.28 19.87
N PRO A 90 3.28 -7.47 19.29
CA PRO A 90 3.58 -8.75 19.91
C PRO A 90 5.07 -8.91 20.19
N ALA A 91 5.42 -9.57 21.30
CA ALA A 91 6.81 -9.81 21.70
C ALA A 91 7.66 -10.50 20.63
N ASP A 92 7.04 -11.29 19.74
CA ASP A 92 7.70 -11.96 18.62
C ASP A 92 8.28 -10.99 17.57
N LEU A 93 7.69 -9.79 17.44
CA LEU A 93 8.11 -8.73 16.51
C LEU A 93 8.95 -7.64 17.18
N THR A 94 9.00 -7.63 18.51
CA THR A 94 9.56 -6.55 19.32
C THR A 94 10.88 -6.93 20.00
N ASP A 95 11.46 -8.10 19.70
CA ASP A 95 12.67 -8.59 20.39
C ASP A 95 13.85 -7.60 20.27
N PRO A 96 14.19 -6.87 21.35
CA PRO A 96 15.12 -5.74 21.29
C PRO A 96 16.53 -6.14 20.87
N LYS A 97 16.89 -7.42 20.99
CA LYS A 97 18.19 -7.93 20.54
C LYS A 97 18.39 -7.83 19.02
N ILE A 98 17.30 -7.86 18.25
CA ILE A 98 17.29 -7.88 16.79
C ILE A 98 16.99 -6.48 16.24
N THR A 99 16.07 -5.75 16.87
CA THR A 99 15.59 -4.43 16.43
C THR A 99 16.56 -3.28 16.74
N GLU A 100 17.36 -3.39 17.81
CA GLU A 100 18.26 -2.29 18.22
C GLU A 100 19.56 -2.25 17.37
N ASN A 101 19.95 -3.37 16.78
CA ASN A 101 21.20 -3.50 16.03
C ASN A 101 21.07 -3.25 14.52
N ASP A 102 19.86 -3.28 13.96
CA ASP A 102 19.63 -3.14 12.51
C ASP A 102 18.38 -2.30 12.18
N PRO A 103 18.55 -1.05 11.70
CA PRO A 103 17.43 -0.17 11.40
C PRO A 103 16.56 -0.67 10.24
N HIS A 104 17.11 -1.44 9.30
CA HIS A 104 16.34 -1.98 8.19
C HIS A 104 15.38 -3.07 8.68
N ARG A 105 15.86 -3.96 9.55
CA ARG A 105 15.00 -4.98 10.20
C ARG A 105 13.91 -4.35 11.05
N LEU A 106 14.23 -3.31 11.81
CA LEU A 106 13.22 -2.56 12.56
C LEU A 106 12.12 -2.04 11.65
N HIS A 107 12.47 -1.44 10.52
CA HIS A 107 11.50 -0.94 9.56
C HIS A 107 10.62 -2.05 8.96
N LEU A 108 11.19 -3.21 8.64
CA LEU A 108 10.42 -4.37 8.17
C LEU A 108 9.43 -4.86 9.22
N PHE A 109 9.83 -4.98 10.48
CA PHE A 109 8.93 -5.40 11.55
C PHE A 109 7.80 -4.39 11.81
N GLN A 110 8.08 -3.09 11.68
CA GLN A 110 7.04 -2.06 11.73
C GLN A 110 6.03 -2.22 10.60
N LEU A 111 6.50 -2.46 9.37
CA LEU A 111 5.64 -2.68 8.20
C LEU A 111 4.78 -3.95 8.34
N ASP A 112 5.37 -5.05 8.82
CA ASP A 112 4.65 -6.31 9.04
C ASP A 112 3.56 -6.16 10.10
N TRP A 113 3.87 -5.47 11.21
CA TRP A 113 2.88 -5.22 12.25
C TRP A 113 1.74 -4.33 11.74
N GLU A 114 2.05 -3.27 10.99
CA GLU A 114 1.01 -2.44 10.38
C GLU A 114 0.14 -3.18 9.39
N LEU A 115 0.73 -4.06 8.58
CA LEU A 115 -0.02 -4.91 7.66
C LEU A 115 -1.05 -5.74 8.42
N ILE A 116 -0.63 -6.41 9.50
CA ILE A 116 -1.51 -7.21 10.36
C ILE A 116 -2.63 -6.33 10.95
N GLN A 117 -2.33 -5.10 11.38
CA GLN A 117 -3.34 -4.18 11.92
C GLN A 117 -4.34 -3.77 10.84
N ARG A 118 -3.87 -3.41 9.65
CA ARG A 118 -4.74 -3.00 8.53
C ARG A 118 -5.62 -4.14 8.03
N GLU A 119 -5.11 -5.37 8.01
CA GLU A 119 -5.89 -6.55 7.67
C GLU A 119 -7.02 -6.79 8.68
N LYS A 120 -6.71 -6.74 9.98
CA LYS A 120 -7.73 -6.84 11.05
C LYS A 120 -8.80 -5.76 10.92
N LEU A 121 -8.40 -4.49 10.78
CA LEU A 121 -9.32 -3.37 10.62
C LEU A 121 -10.20 -3.51 9.37
N HIS A 122 -9.64 -4.00 8.27
CA HIS A 122 -10.38 -4.26 7.04
C HIS A 122 -11.43 -5.36 7.23
N ASP A 123 -11.08 -6.44 7.92
CA ASP A 123 -12.01 -7.54 8.19
C ASP A 123 -13.10 -7.13 9.19
N ASP A 124 -12.78 -6.33 10.21
CA ASP A 124 -13.77 -5.72 11.11
C ASP A 124 -14.73 -4.80 10.34
N CYS A 125 -14.19 -3.97 9.43
CA CYS A 125 -15.02 -3.11 8.58
C CYS A 125 -15.96 -3.92 7.69
N LYS A 126 -15.50 -5.02 7.09
CA LYS A 126 -16.37 -5.93 6.32
C LYS A 126 -17.44 -6.55 7.21
N ALA A 127 -17.07 -7.04 8.39
CA ALA A 127 -18.00 -7.65 9.34
C ALA A 127 -19.11 -6.65 9.70
N LEU A 128 -18.74 -5.42 10.08
CA LEU A 128 -19.70 -4.34 10.38
C LEU A 128 -20.57 -3.99 9.17
N GLN A 129 -20.01 -3.95 7.95
CA GLN A 129 -20.80 -3.70 6.74
C GLN A 129 -21.84 -4.81 6.49
N THR A 130 -21.48 -6.08 6.73
CA THR A 130 -22.43 -7.19 6.62
C THR A 130 -23.53 -7.10 7.67
N GLU A 131 -23.19 -6.79 8.92
CA GLU A 131 -24.17 -6.61 10.00
C GLU A 131 -25.13 -5.45 9.69
N ILE A 132 -24.61 -4.31 9.21
CA ILE A 132 -25.43 -3.17 8.78
C ILE A 132 -26.40 -3.58 7.66
N SER A 133 -25.92 -4.35 6.68
CA SER A 133 -26.75 -4.84 5.57
C SER A 133 -27.87 -5.75 6.08
N ASP A 134 -27.57 -6.64 7.01
CA ASP A 134 -28.54 -7.57 7.57
C ASP A 134 -29.56 -6.88 8.49
N LEU A 135 -29.12 -5.93 9.31
CA LEU A 135 -30.01 -5.08 10.10
C LEU A 135 -30.95 -4.27 9.19
N LYS A 136 -30.46 -3.69 8.09
CA LYS A 136 -31.30 -3.01 7.10
C LYS A 136 -32.36 -3.96 6.52
N LYS A 137 -32.00 -5.19 6.14
CA LYS A 137 -32.95 -6.20 5.67
C LYS A 137 -33.99 -6.55 6.74
N GLN A 138 -33.57 -6.72 8.00
CA GLN A 138 -34.49 -6.99 9.11
C GLN A 138 -35.48 -5.84 9.33
N ILE A 139 -35.01 -4.59 9.30
CA ILE A 139 -35.87 -3.41 9.41
C ILE A 139 -36.93 -3.39 8.29
N VAL A 140 -36.53 -3.64 7.04
CA VAL A 140 -37.46 -3.71 5.90
C VAL A 140 -38.50 -4.83 6.10
N ARG A 141 -38.06 -6.03 6.51
CA ARG A 141 -38.96 -7.15 6.80
C ARG A 141 -39.96 -6.82 7.91
N ARG A 142 -39.49 -6.27 9.04
CA ARG A 142 -40.33 -5.86 10.17
C ARG A 142 -41.33 -4.77 9.76
N ARG A 143 -40.89 -3.75 9.01
CA ARG A 143 -41.77 -2.70 8.45
C ARG A 143 -42.83 -3.29 7.52
N LYS A 144 -42.48 -4.23 6.65
CA LYS A 144 -43.44 -4.91 5.76
C LYS A 144 -44.47 -5.71 6.56
N ARG A 145 -44.05 -6.44 7.60
CA ARG A 145 -44.93 -7.16 8.52
C ARG A 145 -45.89 -6.22 9.26
N LEU A 146 -45.40 -5.10 9.78
CA LEU A 146 -46.26 -4.10 10.43
C LEU A 146 -47.26 -3.48 9.44
N ARG A 147 -46.83 -3.17 8.22
CA ARG A 147 -47.69 -2.64 7.16
C ARG A 147 -48.79 -3.63 6.76
N SER A 148 -48.50 -4.93 6.72
CA SER A 148 -49.49 -5.97 6.41
C SER A 148 -50.40 -6.34 7.60
N LEU A 149 -49.94 -6.17 8.84
CA LEU A 149 -50.75 -6.43 10.03
C LEU A 149 -51.81 -5.35 10.27
N ARG A 150 -51.49 -4.08 10.02
CA ARG A 150 -52.40 -2.94 10.23
C ARG A 150 -53.79 -3.10 9.56
N PRO A 151 -53.91 -3.48 8.27
CA PRO A 151 -55.22 -3.68 7.65
C PRO A 151 -55.98 -4.88 8.23
N LYS A 152 -55.27 -5.98 8.56
CA LYS A 152 -55.88 -7.15 9.21
C LYS A 152 -56.46 -6.79 10.57
N LEU A 153 -55.74 -6.02 11.38
CA LEU A 153 -56.22 -5.55 12.69
C LEU A 153 -57.44 -4.63 12.53
N LYS A 154 -57.43 -3.71 11.55
CA LYS A 154 -58.59 -2.88 11.22
C LYS A 154 -59.80 -3.72 10.80
N GLN A 155 -59.59 -4.81 10.06
CA GLN A 155 -60.65 -5.73 9.68
C GLN A 155 -61.23 -6.44 10.89
N VAL A 156 -60.39 -6.97 11.79
CA VAL A 156 -60.84 -7.59 13.05
C VAL A 156 -61.70 -6.61 13.85
N VAL A 157 -61.20 -5.38 14.10
CA VAL A 157 -61.95 -4.35 14.83
C VAL A 157 -63.31 -4.08 14.20
N LYS A 158 -63.38 -3.92 12.86
CA LYS A 158 -64.64 -3.72 12.14
C LYS A 158 -65.60 -4.91 12.26
N SER A 159 -65.09 -6.13 12.17
CA SER A 159 -65.90 -7.35 12.27
C SER A 159 -66.43 -7.57 13.70
N THR A 160 -65.68 -7.16 14.73
CA THR A 160 -66.06 -7.32 16.14
C THR A 160 -66.88 -6.13 16.69
N ASP A 161 -66.93 -5.00 15.98
CA ASP A 161 -67.65 -3.78 16.39
C ASP A 161 -69.13 -4.01 16.80
N PRO A 162 -69.97 -4.77 16.06
CA PRO A 162 -71.37 -4.97 16.48
C PRO A 162 -71.49 -5.76 17.80
N VAL A 163 -70.63 -6.75 18.01
CA VAL A 163 -70.59 -7.55 19.25
C VAL A 163 -70.09 -6.70 20.41
N ARG A 164 -69.04 -5.89 20.17
CA ARG A 164 -68.51 -4.95 21.16
C ARG A 164 -69.60 -3.99 21.65
N ARG A 165 -70.35 -3.35 20.74
CA ARG A 165 -71.43 -2.43 21.11
C ARG A 165 -72.56 -3.10 21.89
N TYR A 166 -72.88 -4.36 21.56
CA TYR A 166 -73.88 -5.12 22.30
C TYR A 166 -73.41 -5.40 23.74
N ILE A 167 -72.15 -5.81 23.94
CA ILE A 167 -71.59 -6.09 25.27
C ILE A 167 -71.40 -4.81 26.08
N GLU A 168 -70.88 -3.74 25.49
CA GLU A 168 -70.70 -2.45 26.17
C GLU A 168 -72.04 -1.83 26.61
N SER A 169 -73.15 -2.10 25.90
CA SER A 169 -74.48 -1.69 26.32
C SER A 169 -75.04 -2.48 27.51
N GLN A 170 -74.45 -3.62 27.86
CA GLN A 170 -74.89 -4.50 28.95
C GLN A 170 -73.98 -4.40 30.20
N PHE A 171 -72.78 -3.84 30.08
CA PHE A 171 -71.77 -3.78 31.15
C PHE A 171 -71.04 -2.44 31.16
N ASP A 172 -71.24 -1.62 32.20
CA ASP A 172 -70.70 -0.25 32.30
C ASP A 172 -69.22 -0.15 32.78
N ASP A 173 -68.65 -1.21 33.37
CA ASP A 173 -67.37 -1.15 34.12
C ASP A 173 -66.10 -1.59 33.35
N THR A 174 -66.11 -1.58 32.03
CA THR A 174 -64.97 -2.09 31.22
C THR A 174 -63.72 -1.20 31.24
N ASN A 175 -63.81 0.04 31.74
CA ASN A 175 -62.73 1.01 31.70
C ASN A 175 -61.56 0.68 32.64
N ASN A 176 -61.83 0.16 33.84
CA ASN A 176 -60.78 -0.14 34.84
C ASN A 176 -59.90 -1.33 34.42
N PHE A 177 -60.48 -2.34 33.76
CA PHE A 177 -59.76 -3.48 33.18
C PHE A 177 -58.72 -3.03 32.15
N SER A 178 -59.17 -2.18 31.22
CA SER A 178 -58.34 -1.70 30.12
C SER A 178 -57.14 -0.90 30.62
N GLN A 179 -57.31 -0.10 31.68
CA GLN A 179 -56.21 0.67 32.28
C GLN A 179 -55.18 -0.23 32.97
N SER A 180 -55.63 -1.30 33.63
CA SER A 180 -54.73 -2.25 34.32
C SER A 180 -53.87 -3.05 33.34
N ILE A 181 -54.45 -3.49 32.21
CA ILE A 181 -53.72 -4.28 31.18
C ILE A 181 -52.75 -3.41 30.36
N ASN A 182 -53.07 -2.13 30.18
CA ASN A 182 -52.24 -1.20 29.41
C ASN A 182 -50.97 -0.71 30.13
N ASN A 183 -50.63 -1.27 31.30
CA ASN A 183 -49.40 -0.91 32.01
C ASN A 183 -48.16 -1.34 31.20
N PRO A 184 -47.19 -0.43 30.94
CA PRO A 184 -46.00 -0.72 30.13
C PRO A 184 -45.12 -1.83 30.68
N SER A 185 -45.19 -2.12 31.98
CA SER A 185 -44.47 -3.23 32.60
C SER A 185 -45.05 -4.59 32.18
N ILE A 186 -46.34 -4.65 31.88
CA ILE A 186 -47.03 -5.90 31.49
C ILE A 186 -46.71 -6.30 30.05
N ALA A 187 -46.56 -5.30 29.17
CA ALA A 187 -46.22 -5.50 27.77
C ALA A 187 -44.84 -6.15 27.55
N LYS A 188 -44.00 -6.24 28.58
CA LYS A 188 -42.69 -6.89 28.55
C LYS A 188 -42.72 -8.35 29.03
N LEU A 189 -43.87 -8.85 29.54
CA LEU A 189 -43.95 -10.24 29.98
C LEU A 189 -43.93 -11.19 28.78
N PRO A 190 -43.31 -12.38 28.94
CA PRO A 190 -43.45 -13.49 27.99
C PRO A 190 -44.92 -13.85 27.73
N ASP A 191 -45.23 -14.26 26.50
CA ASP A 191 -46.60 -14.53 26.03
C ASP A 191 -47.46 -15.38 27.01
N PRO A 192 -46.95 -16.50 27.59
CA PRO A 192 -47.77 -17.30 28.52
C PRO A 192 -48.12 -16.57 29.82
N LEU A 193 -47.20 -15.76 30.33
CA LEU A 193 -47.41 -15.00 31.57
C LEU A 193 -48.31 -13.79 31.34
N TYR A 194 -48.22 -13.17 30.16
CA TYR A 194 -49.16 -12.12 29.74
C TYR A 194 -50.60 -12.63 29.74
N VAL A 195 -50.83 -13.81 29.15
CA VAL A 195 -52.14 -14.45 29.13
C VAL A 195 -52.61 -14.78 30.54
N LEU A 196 -51.77 -15.41 31.37
CA LEU A 196 -52.13 -15.73 32.76
C LEU A 196 -52.51 -14.49 33.55
N TYR A 197 -51.72 -13.42 33.45
CA TYR A 197 -52.00 -12.15 34.12
C TYR A 197 -53.34 -11.55 33.66
N SER A 198 -53.60 -11.55 32.35
CA SER A 198 -54.88 -11.07 31.81
C SER A 198 -56.09 -11.87 32.32
N LEU A 199 -55.94 -13.19 32.50
CA LEU A 199 -56.97 -14.07 33.03
C LEU A 199 -57.20 -13.85 34.53
N VAL A 200 -56.12 -13.72 35.32
CA VAL A 200 -56.21 -13.44 36.75
C VAL A 200 -56.88 -12.09 37.01
N LEU A 201 -56.52 -11.06 36.23
CA LEU A 201 -57.20 -9.76 36.31
C LEU A 201 -58.68 -9.84 35.93
N ALA A 202 -59.00 -10.55 34.84
CA ALA A 202 -60.38 -10.72 34.42
C ALA A 202 -61.20 -11.43 35.51
N TYR A 203 -60.62 -12.46 36.13
CA TYR A 203 -61.23 -13.17 37.24
C TYR A 203 -61.44 -12.26 38.46
N GLN A 204 -60.43 -11.47 38.85
CA GLN A 204 -60.52 -10.55 39.98
C GLN A 204 -61.64 -9.50 39.83
N GLN A 205 -61.92 -9.08 38.60
CA GLN A 205 -62.99 -8.13 38.32
C GLN A 205 -64.38 -8.78 38.23
N CYS A 206 -64.45 -10.05 37.83
CA CYS A 206 -65.70 -10.80 37.80
C CYS A 206 -66.16 -11.26 39.19
N ASP A 207 -65.24 -11.67 40.08
CA ASP A 207 -65.54 -12.10 41.46
C ASP A 207 -65.72 -10.92 42.44
N GLY A 208 -65.43 -9.68 41.99
CA GLY A 208 -65.59 -8.45 42.78
C GLY A 208 -66.95 -7.78 42.67
N MET A 209 -67.94 -8.41 42.02
CA MET A 209 -69.37 -8.05 42.03
C MET A 209 -70.15 -8.85 43.07
#